data_AF-A0A0F9WCK6-F1
#
_entry.id   AF-A0A0F9WCK6-F1
#
_cell.length_a   1.000
_cell.length_b   1.000
_cell.length_c   1.000
_cell.angle_alpha   90.00
_cell.angle_beta   90.00
_cell.angle_gamma   90.00
#
_symmetry.space_group_name_H-M   'P 1'
#
loop_
_entity.id
_entity.type
_entity.pdbx_description
1 polymer ?
#
loop_
_entity_poly.entity_id
_entity_poly.type
_entity_poly.pdbx_seq_one_letter_code
_entity_poly.pdbx_strand_id
1 'polypeptide(L)'
;MERKKVYELIDGERDYQDEKWLKFFGCPRPEIDCDHSAADWLGYIRYTAHKADETLYFLNKGDTLAHIRKIAALCVACMEHNETEPRKDSNGSTNNT
;
A
#
# COMPACT_ATOMS: atom_id res chain seq x y z
N MET A 1 12.94 -14.81 4.91
CA MET A 1 12.59 -13.75 5.88
C MET A 1 11.32 -14.18 6.58
N GLU A 2 11.24 -14.01 7.89
CA GLU A 2 10.01 -14.32 8.64
C GLU A 2 8.89 -13.35 8.25
N ARG A 3 7.64 -13.82 8.30
CA ARG A 3 6.46 -13.00 7.96
C ARG A 3 6.42 -11.70 8.76
N LYS A 4 6.72 -11.75 10.06
CA LYS A 4 6.72 -10.57 10.93
C LYS A 4 7.70 -9.49 10.42
N LYS A 5 8.92 -9.89 10.05
CA LYS A 5 9.92 -8.97 9.49
C LYS A 5 9.50 -8.37 8.14
N VAL A 6 8.72 -9.10 7.34
CA VAL A 6 8.15 -8.56 6.10
C VAL A 6 7.13 -7.46 6.40
N TYR A 7 6.26 -7.65 7.41
CA TYR A 7 5.32 -6.61 7.81
C TYR A 7 6.02 -5.40 8.40
N GLU A 8 7.06 -5.57 9.23
CA GLU A 8 7.88 -4.45 9.73
C GLU A 8 8.47 -3.60 8.59
N LEU A 9 8.89 -4.24 7.48
CA LEU A 9 9.36 -3.52 6.30
C LEU A 9 8.24 -2.78 5.55
N ILE A 10 7.04 -3.36 5.50
CA ILE A 10 5.86 -2.72 4.89
C ILE A 10 5.45 -1.50 5.71
N ASP A 11 5.42 -1.62 7.03
CA ASP A 11 5.12 -0.53 7.96
C ASP A 11 6.14 0.61 7.79
N GLY A 12 7.44 0.30 7.74
CA GLY A 12 8.47 1.32 7.49
C GLY A 12 8.36 2.01 6.11
N GLU A 13 7.89 1.30 5.08
CA GLU A 13 7.59 1.91 3.78
C GLU A 13 6.34 2.81 3.85
N ARG A 14 5.34 2.42 4.65
CA ARG A 14 4.13 3.20 4.91
C ARG A 14 4.44 4.50 5.65
N ASP A 15 5.32 4.45 6.66
CA ASP A 15 5.83 5.62 7.38
C ASP A 15 6.54 6.59 6.42
N TYR A 16 7.41 6.07 5.56
CA TYR A 16 8.08 6.88 4.54
C TYR A 16 7.10 7.55 3.56
N GLN A 17 6.01 6.87 3.20
CA GLN A 17 4.96 7.47 2.36
C GLN A 17 4.25 8.62 3.07
N ASP A 18 3.90 8.46 4.35
CA ASP A 18 3.28 9.54 5.15
C ASP A 18 4.20 10.75 5.28
N GLU A 19 5.49 10.54 5.58
CA GLU A 19 6.47 11.63 5.65
C GLU A 19 6.62 12.35 4.30
N LYS A 20 6.65 11.58 3.21
CA LYS A 20 6.77 12.13 1.86
C LYS A 20 5.52 12.94 1.50
N TRP A 21 4.33 12.42 1.74
CA TRP A 21 3.09 13.13 1.46
C TRP A 21 2.94 14.38 2.33
N LEU A 22 3.31 14.32 3.61
CA LEU A 22 3.43 15.50 4.48
C LEU A 22 4.30 16.57 3.85
N LYS A 23 5.47 16.18 3.33
CA LYS A 23 6.42 17.12 2.73
C LYS A 23 5.90 17.74 1.43
N PHE A 24 5.23 16.97 0.59
CA PHE A 24 4.80 17.43 -0.74
C PHE A 24 3.45 18.15 -0.73
N PHE A 25 2.54 17.74 0.16
CA PHE A 25 1.16 18.24 0.21
C PHE A 25 0.84 19.03 1.48
N GLY A 26 1.76 19.07 2.45
CA GLY A 26 1.60 19.84 3.69
C GLY A 26 0.73 19.14 4.75
N CYS A 27 0.24 17.93 4.50
CA CYS A 27 -0.51 17.16 5.49
C CYS A 27 -0.03 15.68 5.56
N PRO A 28 0.11 15.11 6.78
CA PRO A 28 0.64 13.76 6.97
C PRO A 28 -0.38 12.68 6.61
N ARG A 29 -1.63 13.09 6.43
CA ARG A 29 -2.76 12.32 5.94
C ARG A 29 -3.58 13.28 5.09
N PRO A 30 -4.18 12.85 3.98
CA PRO A 30 -5.05 13.66 3.15
C PRO A 30 -6.34 14.00 3.91
N GLU A 31 -6.25 14.93 4.84
CA GLU A 31 -7.42 15.68 5.31
C GLU A 31 -7.30 17.09 4.73
N ILE A 32 -8.42 17.51 4.14
CA ILE A 32 -8.67 18.71 3.33
C ILE A 32 -8.67 18.38 1.82
N ASP A 33 -9.88 18.00 1.35
CA ASP A 33 -10.35 17.90 -0.04
C ASP A 33 -9.79 16.81 -0.97
N CYS A 34 -8.98 15.86 -0.48
CA CYS A 34 -8.47 14.75 -1.30
C CYS A 34 -8.99 13.40 -0.80
N ASP A 35 -10.31 13.20 -0.83
CA ASP A 35 -10.91 11.90 -0.54
C ASP A 35 -10.50 10.91 -1.64
N HIS A 36 -9.35 10.26 -1.47
CA HIS A 36 -8.84 9.30 -2.43
C HIS A 36 -9.68 8.04 -2.36
N SER A 37 -10.59 7.94 -3.32
CA SER A 37 -11.40 6.75 -3.52
C SER A 37 -10.50 5.53 -3.71
N ALA A 38 -11.02 4.34 -3.42
CA ALA A 38 -10.34 3.09 -3.75
C ALA A 38 -9.88 3.02 -5.23
N ALA A 39 -10.55 3.72 -6.14
CA ALA A 39 -10.15 3.82 -7.54
C ALA A 39 -8.85 4.62 -7.74
N ASP A 40 -8.66 5.72 -7.01
CA ASP A 40 -7.43 6.53 -7.07
C ASP A 40 -6.23 5.73 -6.56
N TRP A 41 -6.40 5.05 -5.42
CA TRP A 41 -5.39 4.13 -4.87
C TRP A 41 -5.05 3.02 -5.85
N LEU A 42 -6.06 2.41 -6.49
CA LEU A 42 -5.85 1.39 -7.52
C LEU A 42 -5.04 1.94 -8.71
N GLY A 43 -5.20 3.22 -9.06
CA GLY A 43 -4.37 3.92 -10.04
C GLY A 43 -2.89 3.91 -9.66
N TYR A 44 -2.56 4.32 -8.43
CA TYR A 44 -1.17 4.31 -7.92
C TYR A 44 -0.59 2.90 -7.83
N ILE A 45 -1.40 1.92 -7.42
CA ILE A 45 -1.02 0.51 -7.34
C ILE A 45 -0.68 -0.01 -8.74
N ARG A 46 -1.53 0.23 -9.75
CA ARG A 46 -1.29 -0.19 -11.14
C ARG A 46 -0.03 0.43 -11.72
N TYR A 47 0.18 1.73 -11.50
CA TYR A 47 1.40 2.41 -11.91
C TYR A 47 2.64 1.77 -11.29
N THR A 48 2.61 1.47 -9.99
CA THR A 48 3.74 0.87 -9.28
C THR A 48 3.96 -0.59 -9.69
N ALA A 49 2.89 -1.34 -9.99
CA ALA A 49 2.96 -2.69 -10.54
C ALA A 49 3.64 -2.70 -11.91
N HIS A 50 3.32 -1.76 -12.79
CA HIS A 50 4.03 -1.62 -14.07
C HIS A 50 5.53 -1.37 -13.88
N LYS A 51 5.93 -0.59 -12.85
CA LYS A 51 7.35 -0.42 -12.51
C LYS A 51 8.00 -1.70 -12.00
N ALA A 52 7.29 -2.49 -11.19
CA ALA A 52 7.76 -3.82 -10.80
C ALA A 52 8.00 -4.71 -12.03
N ASP A 53 7.06 -4.74 -12.98
CA ASP A 53 7.17 -5.51 -14.22
C ASP A 53 8.36 -5.07 -15.07
N GLU A 54 8.57 -3.75 -15.23
CA GLU A 54 9.75 -3.20 -15.91
C GLU A 54 11.06 -3.73 -15.27
N THR A 55 11.18 -3.62 -13.95
CA THR A 55 12.39 -4.07 -13.23
C THR A 55 12.57 -5.58 -13.26
N LEU A 56 11.47 -6.34 -13.28
CA LEU A 56 11.48 -7.79 -13.39
C LEU A 56 11.94 -8.23 -14.78
N TYR A 57 11.50 -7.54 -15.84
CA TYR A 57 11.95 -7.77 -17.21
C TYR A 57 13.47 -7.65 -17.33
N PHE A 58 14.08 -6.68 -16.63
CA PHE A 58 15.53 -6.50 -16.54
C PHE A 58 16.22 -7.43 -15.52
N LEU A 59 15.51 -8.42 -14.96
CA LEU A 59 16.00 -9.35 -13.93
C LEU A 59 16.56 -8.67 -12.68
N ASN A 60 16.13 -7.43 -12.41
CA ASN A 60 16.55 -6.66 -11.24
C ASN A 60 15.66 -6.99 -10.05
N LYS A 61 15.98 -8.10 -9.37
CA LYS A 61 15.23 -8.60 -8.22
C LYS A 61 15.14 -7.59 -7.07
N GLY A 62 16.20 -6.81 -6.83
CA GLY A 62 16.24 -5.83 -5.74
C GLY A 62 15.17 -4.76 -5.90
N ASP A 63 15.16 -4.12 -7.07
CA ASP A 63 14.21 -3.07 -7.38
C ASP A 63 12.79 -3.62 -7.55
N THR A 64 12.65 -4.82 -8.11
CA THR A 64 11.35 -5.53 -8.20
C THR A 64 10.75 -5.69 -6.80
N LEU A 65 11.52 -6.17 -5.83
CA LEU A 65 11.05 -6.35 -4.45
C LEU A 65 10.77 -5.00 -3.75
N ALA A 66 11.52 -3.95 -4.08
CA ALA A 66 11.24 -2.60 -3.57
C ALA A 66 9.88 -2.09 -4.08
N HIS A 67 9.58 -2.28 -5.37
CA HIS A 67 8.27 -1.94 -5.94
C HIS A 67 7.13 -2.78 -5.34
N ILE A 68 7.34 -4.08 -5.12
CA ILE A 68 6.34 -4.95 -4.46
C ILE A 68 6.05 -4.47 -3.02
N ARG A 69 7.09 -4.11 -2.25
CA ARG A 69 6.89 -3.55 -0.90
C ARG A 69 6.09 -2.26 -0.94
N LYS A 70 6.40 -1.37 -1.89
CA LYS A 70 5.63 -0.13 -2.11
C LYS A 70 4.17 -0.39 -2.46
N ILE A 71 3.89 -1.39 -3.31
CA ILE A 71 2.52 -1.83 -3.63
C ILE A 71 1.78 -2.27 -2.36
N ALA A 72 2.42 -3.09 -1.51
CA ALA A 72 1.81 -3.53 -0.26
C ALA A 72 1.47 -2.35 0.66
N ALA A 73 2.38 -1.38 0.81
CA ALA A 73 2.13 -0.17 1.59
C ALA A 73 0.99 0.69 1.00
N LEU A 74 0.87 0.80 -0.33
CA LEU A 74 -0.25 1.48 -0.99
C LEU A 74 -1.59 0.77 -0.75
N CYS A 75 -1.61 -0.57 -0.73
CA CYS A 75 -2.81 -1.32 -0.38
C CYS A 75 -3.24 -1.06 1.08
N VAL A 76 -2.28 -1.00 2.01
CA VAL A 76 -2.54 -0.63 3.40
C VAL A 76 -3.13 0.78 3.48
N ALA A 77 -2.49 1.76 2.84
CA ALA A 77 -2.99 3.13 2.78
C ALA A 77 -4.42 3.20 2.22
N CYS A 78 -4.73 2.47 1.15
CA CYS A 78 -6.08 2.39 0.60
C CYS A 78 -7.11 1.93 1.64
N MET A 79 -6.80 0.86 2.37
CA MET A 79 -7.68 0.26 3.38
C MET A 79 -7.84 1.14 4.63
N GLU A 80 -6.78 1.86 5.03
CA GLU A 80 -6.83 2.84 6.11
C GLU A 80 -7.77 4.01 5.79
N HIS A 81 -7.77 4.49 4.54
CA HIS A 81 -8.57 5.64 4.12
C HIS A 81 -10.02 5.28 3.80
N ASN A 82 -10.26 4.08 3.25
CA ASN A 82 -11.57 3.70 2.73
C ASN A 82 -12.33 2.74 3.66
N GLU A 83 -11.85 2.52 4.89
CA GLU A 83 -12.40 1.60 5.90
C GLU A 83 -12.59 0.16 5.37
N THR A 84 -11.65 -0.73 5.67
CA THR A 84 -11.78 -2.14 5.29
C THR A 84 -12.56 -2.96 6.34
N GLU A 85 -13.64 -3.61 5.92
CA GLU A 85 -14.35 -4.58 6.77
C GLU A 85 -13.53 -5.87 6.97
N PRO A 86 -13.67 -6.54 8.13
CA PRO A 86 -13.14 -7.89 8.32
C PRO A 86 -13.68 -8.86 7.27
N ARG A 87 -12.84 -9.81 6.86
CA ARG A 87 -13.26 -10.86 5.93
C ARG A 87 -14.45 -11.63 6.52
N LYS A 88 -15.58 -11.58 5.84
CA LYS A 88 -16.75 -12.43 6.11
C LYS A 88 -16.48 -13.85 5.61
N ASP A 89 -16.89 -14.85 6.38
CA ASP A 89 -16.90 -16.23 5.92
C ASP A 89 -18.01 -16.46 4.87
N SER A 90 -18.05 -17.66 4.27
CA SER A 90 -19.06 -18.03 3.26
C SER A 90 -20.50 -17.90 3.74
N ASN A 91 -20.72 -17.80 5.05
CA ASN A 91 -22.02 -17.71 5.70
C ASN A 91 -22.33 -16.28 6.21
N GLY A 92 -21.47 -15.29 5.91
CA GLY A 92 -21.64 -13.90 6.31
C GLY A 92 -21.26 -13.57 7.76
N SER A 93 -20.68 -14.52 8.51
CA SER A 93 -20.15 -14.26 9.85
C SER A 93 -18.74 -13.66 9.77
N THR A 94 -18.47 -12.65 10.59
CA THR A 94 -17.16 -12.00 10.69
C THR A 94 -16.19 -12.90 11.44
N ASN A 95 -15.07 -13.25 10.82
CA ASN A 95 -13.95 -13.86 11.54
C ASN A 95 -13.28 -12.79 12.38
N ASN A 96 -13.60 -12.74 13.68
CA ASN A 96 -12.82 -11.97 14.64
C ASN A 96 -11.45 -12.64 14.74
N THR A 97 -10.42 -11.97 14.21
CA THR A 97 -9.02 -12.40 14.30
C THR A 97 -8.33 -11.61 15.39
#